data_AF-A0A132MS06-F1
#
_entry.id   AF-A0A132MS06-F1
#
_cell.length_a   1.000
_cell.length_b   1.000
_cell.length_c   1.000
_cell.angle_alpha   90.00
_cell.angle_beta   90.00
_cell.angle_gamma   90.00
#
_symmetry.space_group_name_H-M   'P 1'
#
loop_
_entity.id
_entity.type
_entity.pdbx_description
1 polymer ?
#
loop_
_entity_poly.entity_id
_entity_poly.type
_entity_poly.pdbx_seq_one_letter_code
_entity_poly.pdbx_strand_id
1 'polypeptide(L)'
;MTERLAQRLRLALEILARHPDGLPQQELWRHVIERLPLDEDEQRPISTGTPYGRHAFTMSTVELVKAGWLHKERGVWHATGVGRKALADHPDPKDFFSAKNAAYQSWNRNRDKFSRAERLVEGISEGQWVAVTDVAAITGLDPDRLVAYLQGTRPEGWHRVLDPDGSPPNAAHLSEHERQRWCRLLENEDVTVFLGRADPMRRVDPEDLRQLAAEEPGEEPAGPRAWLVRGSSVHGYNLVPDWLKKGYCSLSAARLRELPAATAAVLATSGIVKVTPGSRSGL
;
A
#
# COMPACT_ATOMS: atom_id res chain seq x y z
N MET A 1 -5.19 13.29 28.31
CA MET A 1 -4.26 13.14 27.15
C MET A 1 -4.95 12.68 25.86
N THR A 2 -6.00 11.84 25.91
CA THR A 2 -6.71 11.34 24.71
C THR A 2 -7.57 12.38 23.98
N GLU A 3 -8.15 13.35 24.70
CA GLU A 3 -9.10 14.32 24.12
C GLU A 3 -8.47 15.32 23.16
N ARG A 4 -7.32 15.93 23.49
CA ARG A 4 -6.64 16.85 22.56
C ARG A 4 -6.07 16.12 21.35
N LEU A 5 -5.56 14.90 21.52
CA LEU A 5 -5.12 14.07 20.40
C LEU A 5 -6.30 13.74 19.46
N ALA A 6 -7.47 13.44 20.02
CA ALA A 6 -8.69 13.22 19.25
C ALA A 6 -9.09 14.46 18.43
N GLN A 7 -9.13 15.64 19.06
CA GLN A 7 -9.37 16.92 18.39
C GLN A 7 -8.34 17.17 17.27
N ARG A 8 -7.06 16.90 17.56
CA ARG A 8 -5.94 17.10 16.64
C ARG A 8 -6.02 16.22 15.39
N LEU A 9 -6.32 14.93 15.57
CA LEU A 9 -6.47 13.98 14.46
C LEU A 9 -7.69 14.32 13.59
N ARG A 10 -8.82 14.65 14.23
CA ARG A 10 -10.03 15.04 13.51
C ARG A 10 -9.81 16.32 12.71
N LEU A 11 -9.23 17.35 13.33
CA LEU A 11 -8.86 18.61 12.68
C LEU A 11 -7.91 18.39 11.50
N ALA A 12 -6.90 17.54 11.65
CA ALA A 12 -5.97 17.22 10.57
C ALA A 12 -6.71 16.62 9.36
N LEU A 13 -7.64 15.68 9.62
CA LEU A 13 -8.42 15.09 8.54
C LEU A 13 -9.41 16.08 7.90
N GLU A 14 -9.99 17.00 8.68
CA GLU A 14 -10.83 18.09 8.15
C GLU A 14 -10.06 19.07 7.27
N ILE A 15 -8.82 19.40 7.64
CA ILE A 15 -7.95 20.22 6.80
C ILE A 15 -7.74 19.46 5.49
N LEU A 16 -7.26 18.21 5.54
CA LEU A 16 -7.04 17.39 4.34
C LEU A 16 -8.31 17.25 3.47
N ALA A 17 -9.50 17.15 4.06
CA ALA A 17 -10.76 17.07 3.32
C ALA A 17 -11.05 18.31 2.46
N ARG A 18 -10.48 19.47 2.81
CA ARG A 18 -10.57 20.73 2.03
C ARG A 18 -9.45 20.87 0.99
N HIS A 19 -8.47 19.97 0.98
CA HIS A 19 -7.33 19.95 0.06
C HIS A 19 -7.35 18.63 -0.73
N PRO A 20 -8.13 18.52 -1.83
CA PRO A 20 -8.29 17.27 -2.56
C PRO A 20 -6.96 16.72 -3.14
N ASP A 21 -6.04 17.61 -3.50
CA ASP A 21 -4.69 17.26 -3.97
C ASP A 21 -3.73 16.86 -2.83
N GLY A 22 -4.23 16.85 -1.58
CA GLY A 22 -3.47 16.54 -0.38
C GLY A 22 -2.57 17.67 0.10
N LEU A 23 -1.87 17.41 1.20
CA LEU A 23 -0.88 18.34 1.77
C LEU A 23 0.39 17.60 2.19
N PRO A 24 1.58 18.20 2.04
CA PRO A 24 2.79 17.73 2.70
C PRO A 24 2.60 17.63 4.21
N GLN A 25 3.15 16.59 4.85
CA GLN A 25 2.99 16.37 6.30
C GLN A 25 3.38 17.59 7.15
N GLN A 26 4.46 18.29 6.77
CA GLN A 26 4.94 19.46 7.52
C GLN A 26 3.96 20.64 7.43
N GLU A 27 3.37 20.84 6.26
CA GLU A 27 2.38 21.90 6.03
C GLU A 27 1.07 21.60 6.76
N LEU A 28 0.61 20.35 6.71
CA LEU A 28 -0.53 19.90 7.51
C LEU A 28 -0.30 20.13 9.01
N TRP A 29 0.88 19.75 9.51
CA TRP A 29 1.22 19.95 10.92
C TRP A 29 1.21 21.42 11.32
N ARG A 30 1.74 22.32 10.48
CA ARG A 30 1.70 23.77 10.71
C ARG A 30 0.25 24.25 10.83
N HIS A 31 -0.61 23.88 9.89
CA HIS A 31 -2.04 24.24 9.91
C HIS A 31 -2.82 23.69 11.11
N VAL A 32 -2.44 22.52 11.60
CA VAL A 32 -3.02 21.91 12.79
C VAL A 32 -2.61 22.69 14.04
N ILE A 33 -1.32 23.05 14.17
CA ILE A 33 -0.80 23.74 15.36
C ILE A 33 -1.22 25.21 15.42
N GLU A 34 -1.35 25.87 14.27
CA GLU A 34 -1.92 27.23 14.19
C GLU A 34 -3.33 27.29 14.79
N ARG A 35 -4.14 26.24 14.62
CA ARG A 35 -5.53 26.18 15.09
C ARG A 35 -5.67 25.50 16.46
N LEU A 36 -4.80 24.55 16.77
CA LEU A 36 -4.79 23.82 18.04
C LEU A 36 -3.34 23.77 18.58
N PRO A 37 -2.84 24.83 19.23
CA PRO A 37 -1.50 24.85 19.80
C PRO A 37 -1.27 23.74 20.82
N LEU A 38 -0.02 23.28 20.97
CA LEU A 38 0.35 22.33 22.02
C LEU A 38 0.25 22.98 23.41
N ASP A 39 -0.36 22.31 24.38
CA ASP A 39 -0.22 22.72 25.79
C ASP A 39 1.12 22.32 26.39
N GLU A 40 1.33 22.68 27.66
CA GLU A 40 2.51 22.36 28.45
C GLU A 40 2.84 20.86 28.45
N ASP A 41 1.83 19.98 28.53
CA ASP A 41 2.01 18.53 28.54
C ASP A 41 2.43 18.00 27.16
N GLU A 42 1.79 18.49 26.10
CA GLU A 42 2.12 18.15 24.72
C GLU A 42 3.48 18.72 24.26
N GLN A 43 3.95 19.80 24.90
CA GLN A 43 5.27 20.40 24.65
C GLN A 43 6.43 19.63 25.29
N ARG A 44 6.15 18.77 26.29
CA ARG A 44 7.20 17.98 26.93
C ARG A 44 7.97 17.15 25.89
N PRO A 45 9.31 17.19 25.88
CA PRO A 45 10.09 16.45 24.92
C PRO A 45 10.05 14.94 25.24
N ILE A 46 9.99 14.12 24.19
CA ILE A 46 10.37 12.70 24.29
C ILE A 46 11.90 12.57 24.26
N SER A 47 12.44 11.35 24.40
CA SER A 47 13.90 11.09 24.41
C SER A 47 14.67 11.66 23.22
N THR A 48 14.01 11.86 22.07
CA THR A 48 14.59 12.44 20.86
C THR A 48 14.49 13.98 20.78
N GLY A 49 13.97 14.64 21.82
CA GLY A 49 13.77 16.09 21.85
C GLY A 49 12.52 16.60 21.11
N THR A 50 11.78 15.73 20.42
CA THR A 50 10.53 16.11 19.73
C THR A 50 9.41 16.33 20.76
N PRO A 51 8.53 17.35 20.59
CA PRO A 51 7.36 17.51 21.46
C PRO A 51 6.47 16.28 21.45
N TYR A 52 6.03 15.84 22.63
CA TYR A 52 5.19 14.66 22.81
C TYR A 52 3.92 14.70 21.94
N GLY A 53 3.23 15.85 21.86
CA GLY A 53 2.02 16.00 21.05
C GLY A 53 2.26 15.76 19.56
N ARG A 54 3.43 16.17 19.03
CA ARG A 54 3.82 15.90 17.65
C ARG A 54 4.09 14.42 17.41
N HIS A 55 4.78 13.78 18.35
CA HIS A 55 5.06 12.36 18.29
C HIS A 55 3.77 11.53 18.34
N ALA A 56 2.89 11.80 19.31
CA ALA A 56 1.61 11.12 19.48
C ALA A 56 0.70 11.29 18.25
N PHE A 57 0.62 12.50 17.70
CA PHE A 57 -0.09 12.76 16.43
C PHE A 57 0.47 11.91 15.29
N THR A 58 1.78 11.95 15.08
CA THR A 58 2.44 11.23 13.99
C THR A 58 2.21 9.73 14.08
N MET A 59 2.36 9.13 15.27
CA MET A 59 2.11 7.71 15.47
C MET A 59 0.65 7.34 15.23
N SER A 60 -0.30 8.13 15.75
CA SER A 60 -1.73 7.85 15.64
C SER A 60 -2.26 7.94 14.20
N THR A 61 -1.54 8.61 13.29
CA THR A 61 -1.93 8.66 11.87
C THR A 61 -1.76 7.31 11.17
N VAL A 62 -0.95 6.38 11.70
CA VAL A 62 -0.90 5.00 11.19
C VAL A 62 -2.26 4.32 11.37
N GLU A 63 -2.95 4.60 12.47
CA GLU A 63 -4.27 4.04 12.72
C GLU A 63 -5.32 4.61 11.77
N LEU A 64 -5.21 5.90 11.39
CA LEU A 64 -6.07 6.48 10.34
C LEU A 64 -5.83 5.84 8.98
N VAL A 65 -4.59 5.48 8.65
CA VAL A 65 -4.27 4.72 7.43
C VAL A 65 -4.89 3.34 7.48
N LYS A 66 -4.72 2.62 8.59
CA LYS A 66 -5.31 1.28 8.76
C LYS A 66 -6.83 1.31 8.81
N ALA A 67 -7.44 2.38 9.33
CA ALA A 67 -8.88 2.63 9.26
C ALA A 67 -9.37 2.89 7.83
N GLY A 68 -8.48 3.30 6.92
CA GLY A 68 -8.84 3.67 5.55
C GLY A 68 -9.15 5.14 5.37
N TRP A 69 -8.95 5.97 6.39
CA TRP A 69 -9.40 7.37 6.43
C TRP A 69 -8.35 8.34 5.89
N LEU A 70 -7.08 7.93 5.96
CA LEU A 70 -5.93 8.70 5.52
C LEU A 70 -5.13 7.86 4.53
N HIS A 71 -4.73 8.47 3.41
CA HIS A 71 -3.74 7.90 2.51
C HIS A 71 -2.48 8.76 2.52
N LYS A 72 -1.30 8.13 2.40
CA LYS A 72 -0.01 8.79 2.39
C LYS A 72 0.77 8.37 1.15
N GLU A 73 1.06 9.31 0.27
CA GLU A 73 1.78 9.08 -0.98
C GLU A 73 2.95 10.06 -1.07
N ARG A 74 4.19 9.56 -1.12
CA ARG A 74 5.41 10.38 -1.33
C ARG A 74 5.51 11.62 -0.42
N GLY A 75 5.08 11.49 0.84
CA GLY A 75 5.11 12.58 1.83
C GLY A 75 3.91 13.54 1.78
N VAL A 76 3.03 13.38 0.80
CA VAL A 76 1.74 14.09 0.66
C VAL A 76 0.64 13.21 1.25
N TRP A 77 -0.19 13.81 2.09
CA TRP A 77 -1.24 13.13 2.83
C TRP A 77 -2.60 13.56 2.28
N HIS A 78 -3.54 12.62 2.17
CA HIS A 78 -4.85 12.83 1.58
C HIS A 78 -5.94 12.25 2.48
N ALA A 79 -7.03 13.00 2.65
CA ALA A 79 -8.26 12.42 3.19
C ALA A 79 -8.91 11.54 2.11
N THR A 80 -9.26 10.30 2.45
CA THR A 80 -9.97 9.40 1.54
C THR A 80 -11.47 9.69 1.56
N GLY A 81 -12.24 9.13 0.61
CA GLY A 81 -13.70 9.17 0.66
C GLY A 81 -14.27 8.61 1.96
N VAL A 82 -13.75 7.47 2.41
CA VAL A 82 -14.09 6.86 3.71
C VAL A 82 -13.74 7.80 4.88
N GLY A 83 -12.60 8.49 4.83
CA GLY A 83 -12.22 9.46 5.85
C GLY A 83 -13.15 10.67 5.92
N ARG A 84 -13.60 11.17 4.76
CA ARG A 84 -14.59 12.26 4.70
C ARG A 84 -15.95 11.82 5.22
N LYS A 85 -16.38 10.58 4.93
CA LYS A 85 -17.58 10.00 5.54
C LYS A 85 -17.43 9.90 7.06
N ALA A 86 -16.29 9.39 7.55
CA ALA A 86 -16.06 9.26 8.99
C ALA A 86 -16.10 10.62 9.73
N LEU A 87 -15.65 11.70 9.10
CA LEU A 87 -15.79 13.06 9.65
C LEU A 87 -17.25 13.52 9.77
N ALA A 88 -18.11 13.12 8.83
CA ALA A 88 -19.53 13.45 8.82
C ALA A 88 -20.31 12.60 9.84
N ASP A 89 -20.00 11.30 9.92
CA ASP A 89 -20.66 10.36 10.83
C ASP A 89 -20.26 10.60 12.30
N HIS A 90 -19.07 11.15 12.54
CA HIS A 90 -18.52 11.38 13.88
C HIS A 90 -18.09 12.85 14.06
N PRO A 91 -19.04 13.77 14.27
CA PRO A 91 -18.74 15.20 14.46
C PRO A 91 -18.02 15.47 15.79
N ASP A 92 -18.30 14.67 16.82
CA ASP A 92 -17.61 14.77 18.10
C ASP A 92 -16.20 14.12 18.02
N PRO A 93 -15.14 14.79 18.50
CA PRO A 93 -13.79 14.24 18.49
C PRO A 93 -13.62 12.91 19.23
N LYS A 94 -14.30 12.70 20.37
CA LYS A 94 -14.18 11.46 21.16
C LYS A 94 -14.86 10.30 20.42
N ASP A 95 -16.00 10.54 19.80
CA ASP A 95 -16.67 9.56 18.95
C ASP A 95 -15.81 9.21 17.74
N PHE A 96 -15.23 10.21 17.08
CA PHE A 96 -14.30 10.02 15.95
C PHE A 96 -13.08 9.17 16.36
N PHE A 97 -12.50 9.46 17.52
CA PHE A 97 -11.35 8.71 18.04
C PHE A 97 -11.73 7.27 18.41
N SER A 98 -12.92 7.06 18.97
CA SER A 98 -13.45 5.74 19.31
C SER A 98 -13.72 4.90 18.06
N ALA A 99 -14.32 5.50 17.03
CA ALA A 99 -14.54 4.85 15.73
C ALA A 99 -13.23 4.48 15.02
N LYS A 100 -12.22 5.37 15.04
CA LYS A 100 -10.86 5.06 14.56
C LYS A 100 -10.30 3.85 15.29
N ASN A 101 -10.36 3.84 16.62
CA ASN A 101 -9.84 2.76 17.44
C ASN A 101 -10.54 1.44 17.10
N ALA A 102 -11.87 1.44 16.94
CA ALA A 102 -12.61 0.26 16.55
C ALA A 102 -12.17 -0.28 15.18
N ALA A 103 -12.01 0.59 14.18
CA ALA A 103 -11.54 0.22 12.84
C ALA A 103 -10.09 -0.31 12.85
N TYR A 104 -9.21 0.29 13.66
CA TYR A 104 -7.84 -0.17 13.86
C TYR A 104 -7.79 -1.52 14.56
N GLN A 105 -8.56 -1.73 15.63
CA GLN A 105 -8.64 -3.00 16.34
C GLN A 105 -9.23 -4.11 15.45
N SER A 106 -10.19 -3.78 14.59
CA SER A 106 -10.69 -4.72 13.58
C SER A 106 -9.59 -5.17 12.62
N TRP A 107 -8.73 -4.25 12.17
CA TRP A 107 -7.56 -4.59 11.35
C TRP A 107 -6.56 -5.43 12.16
N ASN A 108 -6.21 -5.00 13.37
CA ASN A 108 -5.20 -5.66 14.19
C ASN A 108 -5.56 -7.12 14.52
N ARG A 109 -6.84 -7.41 14.80
CA ARG A 109 -7.34 -8.77 15.03
C ARG A 109 -7.35 -9.66 13.78
N ASN A 110 -7.35 -9.07 12.59
CA ASN A 110 -7.44 -9.78 11.31
C ASN A 110 -6.22 -9.51 10.42
N ARG A 111 -5.06 -9.20 11.03
CA ARG A 111 -3.88 -8.72 10.29
C ARG A 111 -3.47 -9.68 9.18
N ASP A 112 -3.45 -10.98 9.45
CA ASP A 112 -3.04 -12.00 8.48
C ASP A 112 -4.02 -12.07 7.29
N LYS A 113 -5.33 -11.89 7.54
CA LYS A 113 -6.34 -11.81 6.47
C LYS A 113 -6.16 -10.58 5.60
N PHE A 114 -5.88 -9.42 6.19
CA PHE A 114 -5.59 -8.20 5.43
C PHE A 114 -4.29 -8.33 4.63
N SER A 115 -3.24 -8.90 5.21
CA SER A 115 -1.99 -9.17 4.49
C SER A 115 -2.17 -10.18 3.37
N ARG A 116 -3.04 -11.19 3.56
CA ARG A 116 -3.45 -12.11 2.50
C ARG A 116 -4.21 -11.39 1.38
N ALA A 117 -5.14 -10.49 1.74
CA ALA A 117 -5.86 -9.67 0.77
C ALA A 117 -4.92 -8.79 -0.05
N GLU A 118 -3.93 -8.14 0.58
CA GLU A 118 -2.91 -7.35 -0.14
C GLU A 118 -2.17 -8.21 -1.17
N ARG A 119 -1.69 -9.40 -0.79
CA ARG A 119 -1.01 -10.31 -1.73
C ARG A 119 -1.89 -10.73 -2.90
N LEU A 120 -3.17 -11.04 -2.65
CA LEU A 120 -4.11 -11.39 -3.71
C LEU A 120 -4.32 -10.23 -4.69
N VAL A 121 -4.49 -9.02 -4.16
CA VAL A 121 -4.68 -7.81 -4.95
C VAL A 121 -3.44 -7.47 -5.78
N GLU A 122 -2.25 -7.61 -5.19
CA GLU A 122 -0.97 -7.43 -5.89
C GLU A 122 -0.73 -8.48 -6.98
N GLY A 123 -1.31 -9.68 -6.83
CA GLY A 123 -1.22 -10.77 -7.81
C GLY A 123 -2.17 -10.64 -9.00
N ILE A 124 -3.14 -9.71 -8.98
CA ILE A 124 -4.03 -9.48 -10.13
C ILE A 124 -3.23 -8.83 -11.25
N SER A 125 -3.24 -9.43 -12.44
CA SER A 125 -2.47 -8.91 -13.58
C SER A 125 -3.00 -7.57 -14.07
N GLU A 126 -2.12 -6.75 -14.65
CA GLU A 126 -2.54 -5.55 -15.40
C GLU A 126 -3.52 -5.95 -16.51
N GLY A 127 -4.52 -5.11 -16.77
CA GLY A 127 -5.58 -5.43 -17.73
C GLY A 127 -6.67 -6.36 -17.19
N GLN A 128 -6.63 -6.71 -15.90
CA GLN A 128 -7.67 -7.46 -15.22
C GLN A 128 -8.18 -6.72 -13.97
N TRP A 129 -9.38 -7.08 -13.52
CA TRP A 129 -9.95 -6.59 -12.28
C TRP A 129 -10.68 -7.71 -11.53
N VAL A 130 -10.88 -7.54 -10.23
CA VAL A 130 -11.51 -8.54 -9.36
C VAL A 130 -12.65 -7.90 -8.56
N ALA A 131 -13.73 -8.65 -8.32
CA ALA A 131 -14.78 -8.16 -7.45
C ALA A 131 -14.37 -8.24 -5.99
N VAL A 132 -14.66 -7.19 -5.23
CA VAL A 132 -14.34 -7.10 -3.80
C VAL A 132 -14.97 -8.23 -3.00
N THR A 133 -16.15 -8.70 -3.41
CA THR A 133 -16.85 -9.83 -2.77
C THR A 133 -16.06 -11.12 -2.89
N ASP A 134 -15.33 -11.33 -3.98
CA ASP A 134 -14.57 -12.55 -4.21
C ASP A 134 -13.30 -12.55 -3.33
N VAL A 135 -12.59 -11.41 -3.27
CA VAL A 135 -11.44 -11.24 -2.36
C VAL A 135 -11.87 -11.36 -0.90
N ALA A 136 -13.00 -10.74 -0.52
CA ALA A 136 -13.55 -10.81 0.82
C ALA A 136 -13.95 -12.25 1.21
N ALA A 137 -14.57 -12.99 0.29
CA ALA A 137 -14.97 -14.38 0.52
C ALA A 137 -13.75 -15.29 0.76
N ILE A 138 -12.69 -15.15 -0.03
CA ILE A 138 -11.46 -15.95 0.11
C ILE A 138 -10.72 -15.64 1.41
N THR A 139 -10.68 -14.36 1.81
CA THR A 139 -9.94 -13.91 2.99
C THR A 139 -10.76 -13.97 4.27
N GLY A 140 -12.08 -14.14 4.18
CA GLY A 140 -13.00 -14.09 5.31
C GLY A 140 -13.04 -12.71 5.98
N LEU A 141 -13.00 -11.66 5.16
CA LEU A 141 -13.12 -10.26 5.56
C LEU A 141 -14.50 -9.71 5.22
N ASP A 142 -14.92 -8.68 5.96
CA ASP A 142 -16.07 -7.85 5.57
C ASP A 142 -15.71 -7.02 4.32
N PRO A 143 -16.55 -7.02 3.25
CA PRO A 143 -16.25 -6.31 2.01
C PRO A 143 -16.03 -4.81 2.22
N ASP A 144 -16.90 -4.13 2.95
CA ASP A 144 -16.81 -2.67 3.18
C ASP A 144 -15.54 -2.33 3.96
N ARG A 145 -15.20 -3.16 4.96
CA ARG A 145 -13.96 -3.00 5.70
C ARG A 145 -12.73 -3.22 4.83
N LEU A 146 -12.76 -4.18 3.91
CA LEU A 146 -11.70 -4.43 2.93
C LEU A 146 -11.54 -3.22 1.99
N VAL A 147 -12.63 -2.70 1.44
CA VAL A 147 -12.61 -1.47 0.61
C VAL A 147 -11.97 -0.32 1.39
N ALA A 148 -12.45 -0.07 2.61
CA ALA A 148 -11.92 0.99 3.44
C ALA A 148 -10.41 0.82 3.69
N TYR A 149 -9.98 -0.39 4.06
CA TYR A 149 -8.57 -0.68 4.27
C TYR A 149 -7.70 -0.35 3.03
N LEU A 150 -8.13 -0.81 1.85
CA LEU A 150 -7.43 -0.59 0.59
C LEU A 150 -7.34 0.90 0.21
N GLN A 151 -8.31 1.73 0.62
CA GLN A 151 -8.22 3.19 0.42
C GLN A 151 -7.08 3.84 1.20
N GLY A 152 -6.74 3.29 2.37
CA GLY A 152 -5.64 3.81 3.19
C GLY A 152 -4.29 3.31 2.73
N THR A 153 -4.13 1.98 2.61
CA THR A 153 -2.83 1.36 2.30
C THR A 153 -2.44 1.46 0.83
N ARG A 154 -3.42 1.35 -0.08
CA ARG A 154 -3.24 1.35 -1.55
C ARG A 154 -2.02 0.52 -2.00
N PRO A 155 -2.01 -0.80 -1.74
CA PRO A 155 -1.01 -1.70 -2.33
C PRO A 155 -1.06 -1.65 -3.86
N GLU A 156 -0.05 -2.23 -4.53
CA GLU A 156 -0.10 -2.37 -5.98
C GLU A 156 -1.40 -3.09 -6.41
N GLY A 157 -2.06 -2.61 -7.46
CA GLY A 157 -3.34 -3.17 -7.93
C GLY A 157 -4.57 -2.80 -7.09
N TRP A 158 -4.47 -1.94 -6.07
CA TRP A 158 -5.63 -1.56 -5.23
C TRP A 158 -6.85 -1.06 -6.03
N HIS A 159 -6.63 -0.40 -7.16
CA HIS A 159 -7.68 0.12 -8.06
C HIS A 159 -8.30 -0.97 -8.95
N ARG A 160 -7.75 -2.18 -8.99
CA ARG A 160 -8.32 -3.34 -9.70
C ARG A 160 -9.40 -4.05 -8.88
N VAL A 161 -9.64 -3.63 -7.63
CA VAL A 161 -10.70 -4.18 -6.77
C VAL A 161 -11.97 -3.34 -6.91
N LEU A 162 -12.99 -3.92 -7.52
CA LEU A 162 -14.23 -3.23 -7.93
C LEU A 162 -15.47 -3.87 -7.28
N ASP A 163 -16.61 -3.17 -7.36
CA ASP A 163 -17.89 -3.82 -7.08
C ASP A 163 -18.16 -4.92 -8.13
N PRO A 164 -19.02 -5.92 -7.85
CA PRO A 164 -19.26 -7.05 -8.76
C PRO A 164 -19.75 -6.66 -10.16
N ASP A 165 -20.25 -5.44 -10.29
CA ASP A 165 -20.79 -4.86 -11.51
C ASP A 165 -19.77 -4.04 -12.33
N GLY A 166 -18.50 -4.06 -11.90
CA GLY A 166 -17.37 -3.40 -12.54
C GLY A 166 -17.20 -1.94 -12.16
N SER A 167 -18.03 -1.38 -11.26
CA SER A 167 -17.89 0.01 -10.82
C SER A 167 -16.87 0.17 -9.69
N PRO A 168 -16.20 1.33 -9.53
CA PRO A 168 -15.42 1.62 -8.34
C PRO A 168 -16.26 1.44 -7.07
N PRO A 169 -15.73 0.81 -6.00
CA PRO A 169 -16.54 0.37 -4.88
C PRO A 169 -17.35 1.49 -4.22
N ASN A 170 -18.65 1.28 -4.05
CA ASN A 170 -19.52 2.29 -3.41
C ASN A 170 -19.11 2.59 -1.96
N ALA A 171 -18.64 1.57 -1.24
CA ALA A 171 -18.13 1.69 0.13
C ALA A 171 -16.86 2.56 0.24
N ALA A 172 -16.20 2.91 -0.87
CA ALA A 172 -15.06 3.82 -0.85
C ALA A 172 -15.49 5.30 -0.71
N HIS A 173 -16.78 5.62 -0.87
CA HIS A 173 -17.35 6.97 -0.76
C HIS A 173 -16.61 8.02 -1.60
N LEU A 174 -16.27 7.63 -2.81
CA LEU A 174 -15.48 8.45 -3.73
C LEU A 174 -16.25 9.70 -4.17
N SER A 175 -15.55 10.83 -4.21
CA SER A 175 -16.01 12.01 -4.94
C SER A 175 -16.02 11.73 -6.45
N GLU A 176 -16.70 12.56 -7.23
CA GLU A 176 -16.71 12.41 -8.68
C GLU A 176 -15.29 12.48 -9.28
N HIS A 177 -14.46 13.41 -8.80
CA HIS A 177 -13.06 13.52 -9.23
C HIS A 177 -12.24 12.25 -8.90
N GLU A 178 -12.44 11.66 -7.72
CA GLU A 178 -11.77 10.42 -7.34
C GLU A 178 -12.24 9.23 -8.19
N ARG A 179 -13.54 9.16 -8.51
CA ARG A 179 -14.08 8.14 -9.44
C ARG A 179 -13.44 8.29 -10.82
N GLN A 180 -13.36 9.51 -11.35
CA GLN A 180 -12.70 9.77 -12.63
C GLN A 180 -11.21 9.41 -12.61
N ARG A 181 -10.51 9.69 -11.50
CA ARG A 181 -9.10 9.26 -11.33
C ARG A 181 -9.00 7.73 -11.30
N TRP A 182 -9.90 7.05 -10.61
CA TRP A 182 -9.93 5.59 -10.54
C TRP A 182 -10.16 4.97 -11.92
N CYS A 183 -11.15 5.45 -12.68
CA CYS A 183 -11.40 4.98 -14.05
C CYS A 183 -10.18 5.16 -14.95
N ARG A 184 -9.49 6.31 -14.86
CA ARG A 184 -8.25 6.55 -15.61
C ARG A 184 -7.13 5.56 -15.26
N LEU A 185 -7.04 5.09 -14.00
CA LEU A 185 -6.07 4.07 -13.63
C LEU A 185 -6.35 2.72 -14.30
N LEU A 186 -7.63 2.35 -14.42
CA LEU A 186 -8.04 1.14 -15.13
C LEU A 186 -7.79 1.26 -16.65
N GLU A 187 -8.13 2.41 -17.23
CA GLU A 187 -7.93 2.68 -18.66
C GLU A 187 -6.43 2.68 -19.06
N ASN A 188 -5.55 3.17 -18.18
CA ASN A 188 -4.10 3.11 -18.37
C ASN A 188 -3.54 1.68 -18.36
N GLU A 189 -4.32 0.71 -17.87
CA GLU A 189 -4.00 -0.71 -17.89
C GLU A 189 -4.79 -1.46 -18.97
N ASP A 190 -5.30 -0.75 -19.99
CA ASP A 190 -6.09 -1.30 -21.09
C ASP A 190 -7.43 -1.97 -20.66
N VAL A 191 -7.94 -1.62 -19.48
CA VAL A 191 -9.29 -1.99 -19.04
C VAL A 191 -10.26 -0.89 -19.48
N THR A 192 -11.07 -1.16 -20.50
CA THR A 192 -12.09 -0.22 -20.96
C THR A 192 -13.13 0.03 -19.88
N VAL A 193 -13.46 1.30 -19.65
CA VAL A 193 -14.51 1.73 -18.72
C VAL A 193 -15.63 2.39 -19.51
N PHE A 194 -16.85 1.87 -19.38
CA PHE A 194 -18.05 2.43 -20.00
C PHE A 194 -19.11 2.74 -18.94
N LEU A 195 -19.63 3.97 -18.95
CA LEU A 195 -20.58 4.46 -17.93
C LEU A 195 -20.13 4.19 -16.48
N GLY A 196 -18.82 4.33 -16.24
CA GLY A 196 -18.22 4.13 -14.92
C GLY A 196 -18.06 2.67 -14.49
N ARG A 197 -18.19 1.71 -15.42
CA ARG A 197 -18.03 0.27 -15.19
C ARG A 197 -16.93 -0.30 -16.06
N ALA A 198 -16.03 -1.08 -15.47
CA ALA A 198 -15.00 -1.83 -16.17
C ALA A 198 -15.62 -2.95 -17.04
N ASP A 199 -14.98 -3.24 -18.18
CA ASP A 199 -15.38 -4.32 -19.07
C ASP A 199 -15.47 -5.66 -18.30
N PRO A 200 -16.64 -6.33 -18.26
CA PRO A 200 -16.81 -7.59 -17.56
C PRO A 200 -15.94 -8.72 -18.11
N MET A 201 -15.50 -8.65 -19.38
CA MET A 201 -14.58 -9.65 -19.95
C MET A 201 -13.17 -9.59 -19.34
N ARG A 202 -12.83 -8.51 -18.65
CA ARG A 202 -11.56 -8.34 -17.92
C ARG A 202 -11.64 -8.79 -16.46
N ARG A 203 -12.80 -9.24 -15.98
CA ARG A 203 -12.95 -9.73 -14.62
C ARG A 203 -12.23 -11.07 -14.45
N VAL A 204 -11.42 -11.20 -13.40
CA VAL A 204 -10.83 -12.48 -12.99
C VAL A 204 -11.94 -13.43 -12.55
N ASP A 205 -11.91 -14.66 -13.05
CA ASP A 205 -12.86 -15.69 -12.64
C ASP A 205 -12.67 -16.04 -11.15
N PRO A 206 -13.76 -16.21 -10.36
CA PRO A 206 -13.62 -16.56 -8.96
C PRO A 206 -12.82 -17.85 -8.69
N GLU A 207 -12.82 -18.82 -9.61
CA GLU A 207 -12.03 -20.04 -9.47
C GLU A 207 -10.54 -19.78 -9.72
N ASP A 208 -10.19 -19.01 -10.74
CA ASP A 208 -8.80 -18.58 -10.99
C ASP A 208 -8.25 -17.80 -9.78
N LEU A 209 -9.09 -16.95 -9.17
CA LEU A 209 -8.73 -16.22 -7.95
C LEU A 209 -8.49 -17.16 -6.76
N ARG A 210 -9.30 -18.23 -6.61
CA ARG A 210 -9.08 -19.26 -5.58
C ARG A 210 -7.78 -20.01 -5.82
N GLN A 211 -7.46 -20.33 -7.08
CA GLN A 211 -6.20 -20.96 -7.44
C GLN A 211 -5.02 -20.05 -7.08
N LEU A 212 -5.07 -18.77 -7.45
CA LEU A 212 -4.07 -17.77 -7.04
C LEU A 212 -3.91 -17.70 -5.51
N ALA A 213 -5.01 -17.84 -4.77
CA ALA A 213 -5.01 -17.86 -3.31
C ALA A 213 -4.50 -19.17 -2.67
N ALA A 214 -4.51 -20.27 -3.43
CA ALA A 214 -4.02 -21.59 -3.01
C ALA A 214 -2.56 -21.80 -3.39
N GLU A 215 -2.09 -21.15 -4.46
CA GLU A 215 -0.69 -21.07 -4.88
C GLU A 215 0.17 -20.20 -3.95
N GLU A 216 -0.36 -19.79 -2.79
CA GLU A 216 0.46 -19.23 -1.73
C GLU A 216 1.61 -20.20 -1.45
N PRO A 217 2.88 -19.75 -1.59
CA PRO A 217 3.97 -20.55 -1.07
C PRO A 217 3.66 -20.72 0.40
N GLY A 218 3.42 -21.97 0.81
CA GLY A 218 3.06 -22.29 2.19
C GLY A 218 3.99 -21.55 3.14
N GLU A 219 3.46 -21.22 4.32
CA GLU A 219 4.28 -20.82 5.47
C GLU A 219 5.26 -21.95 5.81
N GLU A 220 6.32 -22.12 5.02
CA GLU A 220 7.52 -22.77 5.49
C GLU A 220 8.24 -21.76 6.39
N PRO A 221 8.61 -22.15 7.62
CA PRO A 221 9.34 -21.28 8.52
C PRO A 221 10.56 -20.74 7.79
N ALA A 222 10.87 -19.46 7.98
CA ALA A 222 11.98 -18.75 7.33
C ALA A 222 13.33 -19.43 7.60
N GLY A 223 13.58 -20.54 6.91
CA GLY A 223 14.84 -21.22 6.80
C GLY A 223 15.71 -20.52 5.75
N PRO A 224 17.01 -20.86 5.70
CA PRO A 224 17.93 -20.28 4.75
C PRO A 224 17.41 -20.47 3.32
N ARG A 225 17.08 -19.34 2.68
CA ARG A 225 16.64 -19.29 1.28
C ARG A 225 17.84 -19.53 0.37
N ALA A 226 17.73 -20.53 -0.50
CA ALA A 226 18.69 -20.77 -1.56
C ALA A 226 18.07 -20.45 -2.93
N TRP A 227 18.87 -19.92 -3.83
CA TRP A 227 18.49 -19.69 -5.23
C TRP A 227 18.97 -20.87 -6.08
N LEU A 228 18.05 -21.54 -6.78
CA LEU A 228 18.44 -22.52 -7.79
C LEU A 228 18.84 -21.81 -9.08
N VAL A 229 20.14 -21.63 -9.29
CA VAL A 229 20.67 -21.05 -10.52
C VAL A 229 20.87 -22.16 -11.55
N ARG A 230 20.13 -22.12 -12.66
CA ARG A 230 20.30 -23.09 -13.76
C ARG A 230 21.36 -22.61 -14.75
N GLY A 231 22.29 -23.48 -15.11
CA GLY A 231 23.40 -23.19 -16.02
C GLY A 231 22.99 -22.60 -17.37
N SER A 232 21.78 -22.91 -17.85
CA SER A 232 21.19 -22.41 -19.10
C SER A 232 20.69 -20.97 -19.06
N SER A 233 20.77 -20.29 -17.91
CA SER A 233 20.20 -18.95 -17.70
C SER A 233 21.04 -17.81 -18.30
N VAL A 234 22.14 -18.12 -18.99
CA VAL A 234 23.03 -17.16 -19.65
C VAL A 234 23.09 -17.50 -21.15
N HIS A 235 22.33 -16.77 -21.95
CA HIS A 235 22.30 -16.90 -23.42
C HIS A 235 22.07 -18.33 -23.97
N GLY A 236 21.45 -19.21 -23.19
CA GLY A 236 21.12 -20.59 -23.61
C GLY A 236 22.26 -21.61 -23.54
N TYR A 237 23.46 -21.22 -23.09
CA TYR A 237 24.60 -22.14 -22.93
C TYR A 237 24.59 -22.78 -21.55
N ASN A 238 25.02 -24.05 -21.42
CA ASN A 238 25.17 -24.70 -20.11
C ASN A 238 26.52 -24.33 -19.47
N LEU A 239 26.50 -23.38 -18.52
CA LEU A 239 27.71 -22.92 -17.83
C LEU A 239 28.05 -23.71 -16.54
N VAL A 240 27.22 -24.69 -16.15
CA VAL A 240 27.43 -25.46 -14.91
C VAL A 240 28.82 -26.14 -14.83
N PRO A 241 29.38 -26.72 -15.90
CA PRO A 241 30.72 -27.31 -15.84
C PRO A 241 31.81 -26.31 -15.48
N ASP A 242 31.73 -25.09 -16.03
CA ASP A 242 32.70 -24.02 -15.74
C ASP A 242 32.53 -23.46 -14.32
N TRP A 243 31.28 -23.32 -13.86
CA TRP A 243 30.96 -22.89 -12.50
C TRP A 243 31.55 -23.82 -11.45
N LEU A 244 31.35 -25.13 -11.61
CA LEU A 244 31.90 -26.13 -10.69
C LEU A 244 33.42 -26.15 -10.70
N LYS A 245 34.04 -25.98 -11.88
CA LYS A 245 35.50 -25.96 -12.02
C LYS A 245 36.15 -24.72 -11.40
N LYS A 246 35.49 -23.56 -11.48
CA LYS A 246 36.07 -22.25 -11.13
C LYS A 246 35.48 -21.62 -9.86
N GLY A 247 34.50 -22.27 -9.22
CA GLY A 247 33.93 -21.84 -7.94
C GLY A 247 33.11 -20.55 -8.00
N TYR A 248 32.41 -20.28 -9.10
CA TYR A 248 31.52 -19.13 -9.24
C TYR A 248 30.18 -19.54 -9.86
N CYS A 249 29.17 -18.68 -9.76
CA CYS A 249 27.94 -18.79 -10.58
C CYS A 249 27.64 -17.44 -11.23
N SER A 250 26.89 -17.44 -12.33
CA SER A 250 26.51 -16.22 -13.05
C SER A 250 25.04 -16.23 -13.47
N LEU A 251 24.44 -15.05 -13.54
CA LEU A 251 23.06 -14.83 -13.96
C LEU A 251 23.02 -13.74 -15.04
N SER A 252 22.11 -13.88 -16.01
CA SER A 252 21.90 -12.81 -16.99
C SER A 252 21.29 -11.58 -16.32
N ALA A 253 21.92 -10.42 -16.52
CA ALA A 253 21.42 -9.14 -16.02
C ALA A 253 20.02 -8.79 -16.56
N ALA A 254 19.64 -9.32 -17.72
CA ALA A 254 18.30 -9.13 -18.31
C ALA A 254 17.17 -9.71 -17.45
N ARG A 255 17.48 -10.61 -16.50
CA ARG A 255 16.51 -11.17 -15.56
C ARG A 255 16.55 -10.53 -14.18
N LEU A 256 17.40 -9.52 -13.98
CA LEU A 256 17.44 -8.75 -12.75
C LEU A 256 16.53 -7.53 -12.89
N ARG A 257 15.74 -7.24 -11.84
CA ARG A 257 15.03 -5.97 -11.72
C ARG A 257 16.05 -4.84 -11.66
N GLU A 258 15.77 -3.69 -12.26
CA GLU A 258 16.64 -2.52 -12.11
C GLU A 258 16.75 -2.14 -10.63
N LEU A 259 17.98 -2.08 -10.12
CA LEU A 259 18.24 -1.68 -8.75
C LEU A 259 18.37 -0.15 -8.69
N PRO A 260 17.69 0.55 -7.76
CA PRO A 260 17.85 1.98 -7.61
C PRO A 260 19.29 2.32 -7.19
N ALA A 261 19.82 3.41 -7.76
CA ALA A 261 21.23 3.83 -7.66
C ALA A 261 21.77 4.01 -6.23
N ALA A 262 20.89 4.11 -5.23
CA ALA A 262 21.27 4.25 -3.83
C ALA A 262 21.53 2.92 -3.11
N THR A 263 21.38 1.76 -3.77
CA THR A 263 21.65 0.46 -3.15
C THR A 263 23.13 0.13 -3.23
N ALA A 264 23.93 0.83 -2.43
CA ALA A 264 25.31 0.47 -2.19
C ALA A 264 25.37 -0.83 -1.36
N ALA A 265 25.85 -1.87 -2.03
CA ALA A 265 26.47 -3.11 -1.53
C ALA A 265 26.38 -3.41 -0.03
N VAL A 266 25.62 -4.45 0.33
CA VAL A 266 25.95 -5.28 1.49
C VAL A 266 26.88 -6.39 0.99
N LEU A 267 28.16 -6.30 1.38
CA LEU A 267 29.18 -7.32 1.19
C LEU A 267 28.77 -8.60 1.92
N ALA A 268 28.32 -9.62 1.17
CA ALA A 268 28.40 -11.00 1.64
C ALA A 268 29.80 -11.52 1.30
N THR A 269 30.63 -11.61 2.33
CA THR A 269 32.00 -12.09 2.28
C THR A 269 32.04 -13.56 1.85
N SER A 270 32.03 -13.83 0.54
CA SER A 270 32.63 -14.99 -0.13
C SER A 270 32.41 -14.91 -1.64
N GLY A 271 33.43 -14.45 -2.38
CA GLY A 271 33.71 -15.00 -3.72
C GLY A 271 33.27 -14.22 -4.97
N ILE A 272 33.71 -12.95 -5.08
CA ILE A 272 33.95 -12.20 -6.34
C ILE A 272 32.71 -11.79 -7.16
N VAL A 273 32.32 -10.53 -6.95
CA VAL A 273 31.63 -9.67 -7.91
C VAL A 273 32.70 -8.84 -8.65
N LYS A 274 32.69 -8.85 -9.99
CA LYS A 274 33.40 -7.83 -10.78
C LYS A 274 32.41 -7.19 -11.75
N VAL A 275 31.84 -6.06 -11.35
CA VAL A 275 31.13 -5.14 -12.23
C VAL A 275 32.13 -4.07 -12.65
N THR A 276 32.43 -3.98 -13.94
CA THR A 276 33.14 -2.84 -14.53
C THR A 276 32.16 -2.03 -15.37
N PRO A 277 32.01 -0.71 -15.14
CA PRO A 277 31.28 0.16 -16.05
C PRO A 277 32.18 0.48 -17.25
N GLY A 278 31.67 0.29 -18.47
CA GLY A 278 32.40 0.54 -19.71
C GLY A 278 31.55 1.31 -20.71
N SER A 279 31.72 2.64 -20.69
CA SER A 279 31.59 3.62 -21.78
C SER A 279 30.84 3.20 -23.07
N ARG A 280 29.73 3.88 -23.36
CA ARG A 280 29.34 4.16 -24.76
C ARG A 280 30.14 5.38 -25.24
N SER A 281 31.08 5.14 -26.14
CA SER A 281 31.68 6.13 -27.02
C SER A 281 31.35 5.73 -28.47
N GLY A 282 30.71 6.62 -29.22
CA GLY A 282 30.75 6.74 -30.68
C GLY A 282 30.05 5.65 -31.52
N LEU A 283 28.94 6.01 -32.15
CA LEU A 283 28.95 6.62 -33.50
C LEU A 283 27.99 7.81 -33.52
#